data_AF-A2DXQ1-F1
#
_entry.id   AF-A2DXQ1-F1
#
_cell.length_a   1.000
_cell.length_b   1.000
_cell.length_c   1.000
_cell.angle_alpha   90.00
_cell.angle_beta   90.00
_cell.angle_gamma   90.00
#
_symmetry.space_group_name_H-M   'P 1'
#
loop_
_entity.id
_entity.type
_entity.pdbx_description
1 polymer ?
#
loop_
_entity_poly.entity_id
_entity_poly.type
_entity_poly.pdbx_seq_one_letter_code
_entity_poly.pdbx_strand_id
1 'polypeptide(L)'
;MLKALHAERRSKFHHSQSYRDNERIQKRIAANEGKLEYVSKFLDQYFGAHVNAEILISLAKIVMSNYQITLDRLAKRNRSALLCWYSENWDKIHPMLTSMNILGSRSSKLVSEIPPKFTNSFDEIKIQSNEYHDPFSLDVLLNCH
;
A
#
# COMPACT_ATOMS: atom_id res chain seq x y z
N MET A 1 -35.73 -29.02 -21.81
CA MET A 1 -34.28 -28.82 -21.59
C MET A 1 -33.81 -27.47 -22.15
N LEU A 2 -34.26 -26.34 -21.58
CA LEU A 2 -33.93 -24.99 -22.09
C LEU A 2 -33.54 -24.00 -20.97
N LYS A 3 -32.90 -24.49 -19.91
CA LYS A 3 -32.41 -23.64 -18.81
C LYS A 3 -30.88 -23.57 -18.70
N ALA A 4 -30.14 -24.36 -19.49
CA ALA A 4 -28.68 -24.43 -19.39
C ALA A 4 -27.94 -23.29 -20.14
N LEU A 5 -28.58 -22.63 -21.12
CA LEU A 5 -27.88 -21.69 -22.02
C LEU A 5 -27.76 -20.24 -21.49
N HIS A 6 -28.40 -19.91 -20.36
CA HIS A 6 -28.37 -18.57 -19.79
C HIS A 6 -27.35 -18.38 -18.64
N ALA A 7 -26.71 -19.45 -18.17
CA ALA A 7 -25.75 -19.37 -17.06
C ALA A 7 -24.32 -18.98 -17.50
N GLU A 8 -23.90 -19.30 -18.73
CA GLU A 8 -22.50 -19.14 -19.17
C GLU A 8 -22.15 -17.76 -19.73
N ARG A 9 -23.13 -16.89 -19.99
CA ARG A 9 -22.87 -15.55 -20.58
C ARG A 9 -22.50 -14.46 -19.56
N ARG A 10 -22.45 -14.75 -18.26
CA ARG A 10 -22.20 -13.73 -17.22
C ARG A 10 -20.77 -13.70 -16.67
N SER A 11 -19.86 -14.57 -17.11
CA SER A 11 -18.56 -14.76 -16.45
C SER A 11 -17.35 -14.02 -17.07
N LYS A 12 -17.46 -13.46 -18.28
CA LYS A 12 -16.27 -13.05 -19.06
C LYS A 12 -15.92 -11.55 -19.05
N PHE A 13 -16.68 -10.68 -18.36
CA PHE A 13 -16.49 -9.22 -18.47
C PHE A 13 -15.86 -8.55 -17.24
N HIS A 14 -15.85 -9.20 -16.08
CA HIS A 14 -15.36 -8.60 -14.82
C HIS A 14 -13.83 -8.54 -14.72
N HIS A 15 -13.11 -9.27 -15.59
CA HIS A 15 -11.66 -9.41 -15.54
C HIS A 15 -10.92 -8.15 -16.03
N SER A 16 -11.48 -7.40 -16.98
CA SER A 16 -10.78 -6.28 -17.63
C SER A 16 -10.55 -5.08 -16.70
N GLN A 17 -11.54 -4.71 -15.89
CA GLN A 17 -11.44 -3.57 -14.98
C GLN A 17 -10.53 -3.89 -13.79
N SER A 18 -10.65 -5.09 -13.21
CA SER A 18 -9.80 -5.52 -12.10
C SER A 18 -8.34 -5.61 -12.52
N TYR A 19 -8.07 -6.12 -13.73
CA TYR A 19 -6.73 -6.17 -14.29
C TYR A 19 -6.12 -4.77 -14.46
N ARG A 20 -6.87 -3.84 -15.08
CA ARG A 20 -6.43 -2.45 -15.25
C ARG A 20 -6.21 -1.73 -13.92
N ASP A 21 -7.11 -1.94 -12.96
CA ASP A 21 -6.98 -1.35 -11.62
C ASP A 21 -5.74 -1.91 -10.91
N ASN A 22 -5.48 -3.21 -11.01
CA ASN A 22 -4.26 -3.82 -10.48
C ASN A 22 -2.99 -3.28 -11.15
N GLU A 23 -2.97 -3.20 -12.48
CA GLU A 23 -1.84 -2.67 -13.24
C GLU A 23 -1.51 -1.21 -12.84
N ARG A 24 -2.54 -0.38 -12.64
CA ARG A 24 -2.38 0.99 -12.13
C ARG A 24 -1.77 1.02 -10.74
N ILE A 25 -2.20 0.12 -9.85
CA ILE A 25 -1.65 0.02 -8.50
C ILE A 25 -0.19 -0.40 -8.55
N GLN A 26 0.17 -1.40 -9.36
CA GLN A 26 1.56 -1.85 -9.50
C GLN A 26 2.47 -0.72 -10.02
N LYS A 27 2.02 0.03 -11.02
CA LYS A 27 2.75 1.21 -11.52
C LYS A 27 2.97 2.25 -10.41
N ARG A 28 1.96 2.48 -9.57
CA ARG A 28 2.02 3.43 -8.46
C ARG A 28 2.96 2.95 -7.34
N ILE A 29 2.98 1.64 -7.07
CA ILE A 29 3.91 1.01 -6.13
C ILE A 29 5.34 1.18 -6.63
N ALA A 30 5.62 0.84 -7.89
CA ALA A 30 6.95 0.98 -8.48
C ALA A 30 7.46 2.43 -8.42
N ALA A 31 6.58 3.42 -8.68
CA ALA A 31 6.94 4.83 -8.57
C ALA A 31 7.26 5.29 -7.13
N ASN A 32 6.79 4.56 -6.11
CA ASN A 32 6.92 4.91 -4.70
C ASN A 32 7.72 3.88 -3.89
N GLU A 33 8.40 2.92 -4.54
CA GLU A 33 8.92 1.70 -3.92
C GLU A 33 9.80 1.98 -2.69
N GLY A 34 10.76 2.91 -2.80
CA GLY A 34 11.65 3.28 -1.69
C GLY A 34 10.98 4.02 -0.53
N LYS A 35 9.80 4.63 -0.75
CA LYS A 35 9.05 5.39 0.28
C LYS A 35 7.96 4.55 0.93
N LEU A 36 7.41 3.58 0.20
CA LEU A 36 6.25 2.80 0.62
C LEU A 36 6.54 1.93 1.85
N GLU A 37 7.68 1.24 1.88
CA GLU A 37 8.06 0.42 3.02
C GLU A 37 8.27 1.27 4.28
N TYR A 38 8.95 2.41 4.14
CA TYR A 38 9.16 3.36 5.23
C TYR A 38 7.83 3.87 5.80
N VAL A 39 6.91 4.30 4.93
CA VAL A 39 5.60 4.81 5.35
C VAL A 39 4.78 3.72 6.04
N SER A 40 4.78 2.49 5.52
CA SER A 40 4.08 1.37 6.19
C SER A 40 4.64 1.13 7.59
N LYS A 41 5.96 1.01 7.73
CA LYS A 41 6.61 0.80 9.03
C LYS A 41 6.35 1.95 10.00
N PHE A 42 6.42 3.19 9.52
CA PHE A 42 6.14 4.37 10.34
C PHE A 42 4.71 4.33 10.88
N LEU A 43 3.73 4.01 10.03
CA LEU A 43 2.33 3.95 10.44
C LEU A 43 2.13 2.81 11.45
N ASP A 44 2.74 1.65 11.25
CA ASP A 44 2.69 0.55 12.22
C ASP A 44 3.29 0.95 13.57
N GLN A 45 4.41 1.66 13.57
CA GLN A 45 5.03 2.20 14.79
C GLN A 45 4.15 3.28 15.45
N TYR A 46 3.54 4.16 14.66
CA TYR A 46 2.68 5.24 15.14
C TYR A 46 1.47 4.71 15.91
N PHE A 47 0.85 3.64 15.43
CA PHE A 47 -0.29 3.00 16.11
C PHE A 47 0.15 1.91 17.12
N GLY A 48 1.43 1.56 17.17
CA GLY A 48 1.99 0.52 18.06
C GLY A 48 1.57 -0.90 17.69
N ALA A 49 1.01 -1.11 16.49
CA ALA A 49 0.50 -2.40 16.02
C ALA A 49 0.41 -2.40 14.48
N HIS A 50 0.30 -3.59 13.89
CA HIS A 50 0.08 -3.71 12.45
C HIS A 50 -1.25 -3.07 12.04
N VAL A 51 -1.18 -2.01 11.24
CA VAL A 51 -2.35 -1.19 10.91
C VAL A 51 -3.14 -1.82 9.78
N ASN A 52 -4.41 -2.09 10.06
CA ASN A 52 -5.34 -2.58 9.05
C ASN A 52 -5.84 -1.44 8.13
N ALA A 53 -6.48 -1.81 7.02
CA ALA A 53 -6.94 -0.84 6.03
C ALA A 53 -8.00 0.14 6.59
N GLU A 54 -8.82 -0.27 7.54
CA GLU A 54 -9.89 0.57 8.11
C GLU A 54 -9.34 1.73 8.95
N ILE A 55 -8.32 1.46 9.76
CA ILE A 55 -7.61 2.48 10.54
C ILE A 55 -6.93 3.47 9.58
N LEU A 56 -6.25 2.96 8.54
CA LEU A 56 -5.63 3.80 7.52
C LEU A 56 -6.66 4.67 6.79
N ILE A 57 -7.85 4.15 6.47
CA ILE A 57 -8.92 4.94 5.85
C ILE A 57 -9.43 6.03 6.81
N SER A 58 -9.56 5.70 8.09
CA SER A 58 -10.01 6.65 9.10
C SER A 58 -9.02 7.80 9.28
N LEU A 59 -7.72 7.49 9.35
CA LEU A 59 -6.67 8.50 9.34
C LEU A 59 -6.68 9.32 8.04
N ALA A 60 -6.90 8.68 6.89
CA ALA A 60 -6.94 9.38 5.61
C ALA A 60 -8.06 10.42 5.58
N LYS A 61 -9.24 10.11 6.14
CA LYS A 61 -10.34 11.08 6.26
C LYS A 61 -9.95 12.31 7.08
N ILE A 62 -9.19 12.13 8.16
CA ILE A 62 -8.67 13.24 8.96
C ILE A 62 -7.71 14.10 8.12
N VAL A 63 -6.77 13.46 7.41
CA VAL A 63 -5.83 14.15 6.50
C VAL A 63 -6.59 14.91 5.41
N MET A 64 -7.60 14.29 4.79
CA MET A 64 -8.44 14.91 3.76
C MET A 64 -9.12 16.17 4.29
N SER A 65 -9.63 16.14 5.52
CA SER A 65 -10.27 17.29 6.15
C SER A 65 -9.30 18.43 6.44
N ASN A 66 -8.05 18.13 6.82
CA ASN A 66 -7.06 19.13 7.18
C ASN A 66 -6.40 19.79 5.95
N TYR A 67 -6.12 19.00 4.91
CA TYR A 67 -5.36 19.46 3.75
C TYR A 67 -6.18 19.60 2.46
N GLN A 68 -7.49 19.33 2.50
CA GLN A 68 -8.39 19.34 1.34
C GLN A 68 -7.91 18.45 0.19
N ILE A 69 -7.23 17.35 0.51
CA ILE A 69 -6.74 16.36 -0.46
C ILE A 69 -7.84 15.33 -0.69
N THR A 70 -7.99 14.85 -1.92
CA THR A 70 -8.95 13.81 -2.25
C THR A 70 -8.34 12.42 -2.13
N LEU A 71 -9.07 11.49 -1.52
CA LEU A 71 -8.72 10.07 -1.53
C LEU A 71 -9.34 9.38 -2.75
N ASP A 72 -8.49 8.78 -3.58
CA ASP A 72 -8.91 8.12 -4.81
C ASP A 72 -9.70 6.82 -4.55
N ARG A 73 -10.49 6.40 -5.55
CA ARG A 73 -11.33 5.20 -5.47
C ARG A 73 -10.51 3.93 -5.23
N LEU A 74 -9.29 3.84 -5.76
CA LEU A 74 -8.45 2.64 -5.63
C LEU A 74 -7.87 2.54 -4.22
N ALA A 75 -7.38 3.66 -3.67
CA ALA A 75 -6.91 3.78 -2.30
C ALA A 75 -7.99 3.43 -1.27
N LYS A 76 -9.26 3.74 -1.53
CA LYS A 76 -10.38 3.32 -0.66
C LYS A 76 -10.60 1.79 -0.62
N ARG A 77 -10.15 1.06 -1.63
CA ARG A 77 -10.48 -0.37 -1.82
C ARG A 77 -9.28 -1.30 -1.69
N ASN A 78 -8.07 -0.79 -1.86
CA ASN A 78 -6.84 -1.58 -1.86
C ASN A 78 -5.80 -0.94 -0.91
N ARG A 79 -5.31 -1.73 0.04
CA ARG A 79 -4.34 -1.27 1.05
C ARG A 79 -3.05 -0.77 0.42
N SER A 80 -2.52 -1.43 -0.60
CA SER A 80 -1.29 -1.00 -1.26
C SER A 80 -1.48 0.33 -1.99
N ALA A 81 -2.61 0.53 -2.64
CA ALA A 81 -2.97 1.81 -3.24
C ALA A 81 -3.14 2.92 -2.19
N LEU A 82 -3.66 2.58 -1.01
CA LEU A 82 -3.78 3.49 0.12
C LEU A 82 -2.42 3.92 0.65
N LEU A 83 -1.50 2.97 0.84
CA LEU A 83 -0.12 3.27 1.23
C LEU A 83 0.59 4.13 0.19
N CYS A 84 0.39 3.87 -1.10
CA CYS A 84 0.92 4.75 -2.16
C CYS A 84 0.38 6.18 -2.00
N TRP A 85 -0.91 6.34 -1.74
CA TRP A 85 -1.50 7.67 -1.51
C TRP A 85 -0.88 8.37 -0.30
N TYR A 86 -0.57 7.64 0.77
CA TYR A 86 0.17 8.19 1.92
C TYR A 86 1.60 8.61 1.54
N SER A 87 2.32 7.78 0.80
CA SER A 87 3.68 8.08 0.32
C SER A 87 3.72 9.34 -0.55
N GLU A 88 2.75 9.49 -1.46
CA GLU A 88 2.65 10.65 -2.34
C GLU A 88 2.39 11.95 -1.58
N ASN A 89 1.62 11.89 -0.49
CA ASN A 89 1.24 13.05 0.31
C ASN A 89 2.05 13.18 1.61
N TRP A 90 3.14 12.42 1.74
CA TRP A 90 3.88 12.26 2.99
C TRP A 90 4.39 13.57 3.57
N ASP A 91 4.80 14.50 2.71
CA ASP A 91 5.41 15.77 3.14
C ASP A 91 4.41 16.62 3.96
N LYS A 92 3.11 16.41 3.74
CA LYS A 92 2.03 17.02 4.52
C LYS A 92 1.61 16.14 5.70
N ILE A 93 1.57 14.82 5.50
CA ILE A 93 1.05 13.87 6.49
C ILE A 93 2.02 13.69 7.66
N HIS A 94 3.32 13.55 7.38
CA HIS A 94 4.34 13.34 8.40
C HIS A 94 4.33 14.42 9.49
N PRO A 95 4.43 15.74 9.18
CA PRO A 95 4.39 16.77 10.22
C PRO A 95 3.04 16.81 10.98
N MET A 96 1.93 16.47 10.31
CA MET A 96 0.62 16.35 10.97
C MET A 96 0.63 15.24 12.04
N LEU A 97 1.17 14.07 11.71
CA LEU A 97 1.25 12.94 12.62
C LEU A 97 2.20 13.24 13.79
N THR A 98 3.37 13.81 13.50
CA THR A 98 4.32 14.19 14.56
C THR A 98 3.71 15.20 15.52
N SER A 99 3.01 16.23 15.02
CA SER A 99 2.34 17.21 15.88
C SER A 99 1.21 16.60 16.70
N MET A 100 0.39 15.72 16.12
CA MET A 100 -0.69 15.02 16.84
C MET A 100 -0.16 14.16 18.00
N ASN A 101 0.95 13.45 17.79
CA ASN A 101 1.61 12.68 18.86
C ASN A 101 2.14 13.57 19.98
N ILE A 102 2.73 14.72 19.66
CA ILE A 102 3.22 15.67 20.68
C ILE A 102 2.07 16.18 21.56
N LEU A 103 0.88 16.41 20.98
CA LEU A 103 -0.30 16.83 21.75
C LEU A 103 -0.93 15.69 22.57
N GLY A 104 -0.86 14.45 22.09
CA GLY A 104 -1.40 13.27 22.79
C GLY A 104 -0.52 12.75 23.92
N SER A 105 0.79 13.01 23.87
CA SER A 105 1.77 12.41 24.77
C SER A 105 2.22 13.35 25.89
N ARG A 106 1.38 13.46 26.94
CA ARG A 106 1.89 13.65 28.32
C ARG A 106 2.46 12.36 28.92
N SER A 107 2.53 11.26 28.18
CA SER A 107 3.20 10.05 28.65
C SER A 107 3.74 9.19 27.51
N SER A 108 4.96 8.71 27.72
CA SER A 108 5.77 7.76 26.93
C SER A 108 6.48 8.27 25.67
N LYS A 109 7.81 8.35 25.85
CA LYS A 109 8.92 8.49 24.90
C LYS A 109 8.72 7.72 23.60
N LEU A 110 9.02 8.37 22.46
CA LEU A 110 9.91 7.90 21.37
C LEU A 110 9.73 8.82 20.15
N VAL A 111 10.78 9.55 19.78
CA VAL A 111 11.39 9.69 18.43
C VAL A 111 12.56 10.68 18.59
N SER A 112 13.72 10.14 18.97
CA SER A 112 15.02 10.60 18.48
C SER A 112 15.41 9.49 17.51
N GLU A 113 15.52 9.67 16.20
CA GLU A 113 16.50 10.49 15.49
C GLU A 113 16.03 10.73 14.04
N ILE A 114 16.27 11.94 13.52
CA ILE A 114 16.42 12.31 12.09
C ILE A 114 17.88 12.84 12.00
N PRO A 115 18.70 12.84 10.91
CA PRO A 115 18.48 12.79 9.42
C PRO A 115 19.50 11.85 8.64
N PRO A 116 19.65 11.81 7.27
CA PRO A 116 19.56 12.94 6.30
C PRO A 116 18.99 12.72 4.89
N LYS A 117 18.48 13.84 4.35
CA LYS A 117 18.48 14.30 2.95
C LYS A 117 18.29 13.21 1.87
N PHE A 118 17.09 13.19 1.29
CA PHE A 118 16.84 12.62 -0.04
C PHE A 118 17.60 13.45 -1.10
N THR A 119 18.88 13.16 -1.29
CA THR A 119 19.62 13.53 -2.50
C THR A 119 19.81 12.27 -3.32
N ASN A 120 19.38 12.33 -4.57
CA ASN A 120 19.51 11.31 -5.59
C ASN A 120 20.96 10.81 -5.68
N SER A 121 21.24 9.60 -5.15
CA SER A 121 22.36 8.74 -5.51
C SER A 121 22.01 7.33 -5.05
N PHE A 122 21.53 6.51 -5.99
CA PHE A 122 21.36 5.07 -5.81
C PHE A 122 22.70 4.40 -6.12
N ASP A 123 23.47 4.06 -5.08
CA ASP A 123 24.53 3.06 -5.20
C ASP A 123 24.05 1.77 -4.55
N GLU A 124 24.01 0.74 -5.41
CA GLU A 124 24.02 -0.71 -5.20
C GLU A 124 23.53 -1.27 -3.85
N ILE A 125 22.30 -1.82 -3.86
CA ILE A 125 21.94 -2.92 -2.95
C ILE A 125 21.68 -4.17 -3.80
N LYS A 126 22.53 -5.18 -3.57
CA LYS A 126 22.47 -6.51 -4.17
C LYS A 126 21.09 -7.14 -3.98
N ILE A 127 20.48 -7.50 -5.10
CA ILE A 127 19.25 -8.28 -5.22
C ILE A 127 19.46 -9.63 -4.54
N GLN A 128 18.78 -9.87 -3.41
CA GLN A 128 18.41 -11.24 -3.02
C GLN A 128 17.12 -11.55 -3.77
N SER A 129 17.23 -12.44 -4.76
CA SER A 129 16.13 -12.98 -5.54
C SER A 129 15.11 -13.63 -4.60
N ASN A 130 14.02 -12.93 -4.33
CA ASN A 130 12.82 -13.56 -3.80
C ASN A 130 12.19 -14.30 -4.99
N GLU A 131 12.45 -15.60 -5.05
CA GLU A 131 11.94 -16.53 -6.05
C GLU A 131 10.40 -16.43 -6.08
N TYR A 132 9.86 -15.77 -7.09
CA TYR A 132 8.42 -15.68 -7.31
C TYR A 132 7.96 -17.04 -7.82
N HIS A 133 7.48 -17.89 -6.91
CA HIS A 133 6.81 -19.13 -7.28
C HIS A 133 5.46 -18.80 -7.93
N ASP A 134 5.36 -19.06 -9.23
CA ASP A 134 4.10 -19.05 -9.96
C ASP A 134 3.21 -20.20 -9.44
N PRO A 135 2.04 -19.91 -8.83
CA PRO A 135 1.12 -20.92 -8.32
C PRO A 135 0.46 -21.76 -9.43
N PHE A 136 0.73 -21.47 -10.71
CA PHE A 136 0.33 -22.28 -11.86
C PHE A 136 1.50 -23.02 -12.51
N SER A 137 2.73 -22.97 -11.96
CA SER A 137 3.85 -23.71 -12.53
C SER A 137 3.63 -25.22 -12.37
N LEU A 138 3.62 -25.92 -13.51
CA LEU A 138 3.49 -27.38 -13.59
C LEU A 138 4.75 -28.11 -13.10
N ASP A 139 5.81 -27.39 -12.71
CA ASP A 139 7.07 -27.97 -12.20
C ASP A 139 6.86 -28.84 -10.95
N VAL A 140 5.80 -28.60 -10.18
CA VAL A 140 5.45 -29.39 -8.99
C VAL A 140 4.92 -30.79 -9.36
N LEU A 141 4.43 -31.00 -10.59
CA LEU A 141 3.81 -32.26 -11.03
C LEU A 141 4.80 -33.28 -11.61
N LEU A 142 6.05 -32.89 -11.84
CA LEU A 142 7.05 -33.77 -12.46
C LEU A 142 7.96 -34.50 -11.46
N ASN A 143 7.80 -34.25 -10.14
CA ASN A 143 8.64 -34.88 -9.11
C ASN A 143 7.94 -35.95 -8.26
N CYS A 144 6.81 -36.51 -8.71
CA CYS A 144 6.33 -37.78 -8.17
C CYS A 144 6.91 -38.92 -9.01
N HIS A 145 8.07 -39.43 -8.59
CA HIS A 145 8.60 -40.72 -9.04
C HIS A 145 9.11 -41.54 -7.87
#